data_AF-A0A7Y9S4Z1-F1
#
_entry.id   AF-A0A7Y9S4Z1-F1
#
_cell.length_a   1.000
_cell.length_b   1.000
_cell.length_c   1.000
_cell.angle_alpha   90.00
_cell.angle_beta   90.00
_cell.angle_gamma   90.00
#
_symmetry.space_group_name_H-M   'P 1'
#
loop_
_entity.id
_entity.type
_entity.pdbx_description
1 polymer ?
#
loop_
_entity_poly.entity_id
_entity_poly.type
_entity_poly.pdbx_seq_one_letter_code
_entity_poly.pdbx_strand_id
1 'polypeptide(L)'
;MSTSIDLAVIPGDGIGPEVVTEAVKILKAVASQTDLELKLTEYTLGAEHWLRTGETLPEETLAAIRQHDAILFGAVGAAPGDTRIPSGLIERELLLKLRFSLDHYVNLRPSKLYPGVSSPLAAPGVVDFVVVREGTEGPYVGNGGALRVGTGEEIATEVSVNTAFGVQRVVRDAFRRAAQSERKKLTYVHKHNVLVYSGHLWKRTVEAIAAEYPEVAVDYLHVDAATIFLVTDPARFDVIVTDNLFGDILTDLAAAISGGIGLAASGNLNMDRSAPSMFEPVHGSAPDIAGQQKADPSAAILSAALLLDHLGQPELAARIETAVEADIAGRASLGQRTTAQIGDAVLARLG
;
A
#
# COMPACT_ATOMS: atom_id res chain seq x y z
N MET A 1 18.81 22.43 -14.11
CA MET A 1 18.22 21.62 -15.20
C MET A 1 16.81 21.29 -14.74
N SER A 2 15.78 21.53 -15.55
CA SER A 2 14.40 21.13 -15.19
C SER A 2 14.36 19.62 -14.99
N THR A 3 13.79 19.17 -13.88
CA THR A 3 13.65 17.75 -13.58
C THR A 3 12.22 17.36 -13.99
N SER A 4 12.03 16.30 -14.77
CA SER A 4 10.69 15.85 -15.19
C SER A 4 10.36 14.55 -14.48
N ILE A 5 9.12 14.40 -14.03
CA ILE A 5 8.54 13.13 -13.58
C ILE A 5 7.38 12.78 -14.51
N ASP A 6 7.42 11.58 -15.07
CA ASP A 6 6.36 11.02 -15.92
C ASP A 6 5.53 9.99 -15.14
N LEU A 7 4.25 10.27 -14.93
CA LEU A 7 3.34 9.48 -14.12
C LEU A 7 2.25 8.82 -14.96
N ALA A 8 2.13 7.50 -14.79
CA ALA A 8 0.90 6.79 -15.13
C ALA A 8 -0.13 7.04 -14.02
N VAL A 9 -1.30 7.57 -14.38
CA VAL A 9 -2.42 7.79 -13.46
C VAL A 9 -3.51 6.78 -13.78
N ILE A 10 -3.85 5.94 -12.82
CA ILE A 10 -4.86 4.88 -12.95
C ILE A 10 -5.93 5.11 -11.87
N PRO A 11 -6.95 5.93 -12.14
CA PRO A 11 -7.94 6.26 -11.12
C PRO A 11 -8.76 5.05 -10.65
N GLY A 12 -9.01 4.11 -11.55
CA GLY A 12 -9.76 2.90 -11.26
C GLY A 12 -11.27 3.13 -11.11
N ASP A 13 -11.89 2.41 -10.18
CA ASP A 13 -13.33 2.33 -9.96
C ASP A 13 -13.78 3.02 -8.67
N GLY A 14 -15.10 3.26 -8.57
CA GLY A 14 -15.75 3.73 -7.35
C GLY A 14 -15.25 5.11 -6.90
N ILE A 15 -14.72 5.22 -5.68
CA ILE A 15 -14.18 6.48 -5.16
C ILE A 15 -12.80 6.83 -5.72
N GLY A 16 -12.15 5.91 -6.43
CA GLY A 16 -10.80 6.08 -6.99
C GLY A 16 -10.62 7.38 -7.78
N PRO A 17 -11.47 7.68 -8.79
CA PRO A 17 -11.46 8.96 -9.51
C PRO A 17 -11.55 10.20 -8.62
N GLU A 18 -12.40 10.19 -7.59
CA GLU A 18 -12.59 11.33 -6.69
C GLU A 18 -11.33 11.61 -5.88
N VAL A 19 -10.72 10.58 -5.29
CA VAL A 19 -9.53 10.76 -4.43
C VAL A 19 -8.24 10.98 -5.23
N VAL A 20 -8.09 10.35 -6.40
CA VAL A 20 -6.92 10.54 -7.28
C VAL A 20 -6.90 11.94 -7.87
N THR A 21 -8.06 12.51 -8.19
CA THR A 21 -8.17 13.92 -8.63
C THR A 21 -7.55 14.85 -7.59
N GLU A 22 -7.85 14.64 -6.31
CA GLU A 22 -7.30 15.44 -5.22
C GLU A 22 -5.79 15.21 -5.03
N ALA A 23 -5.31 13.96 -5.13
CA ALA A 23 -3.87 13.66 -5.08
C ALA A 23 -3.10 14.33 -6.22
N VAL A 24 -3.61 14.27 -7.46
CA VAL A 24 -3.03 14.95 -8.63
C VAL A 24 -3.03 16.47 -8.44
N LYS A 25 -4.09 17.04 -7.87
CA LYS A 25 -4.16 18.48 -7.55
C LYS A 25 -3.02 18.90 -6.61
N ILE A 26 -2.78 18.14 -5.54
CA ILE A 26 -1.68 18.40 -4.60
C ILE A 26 -0.31 18.23 -5.28
N LEU A 27 -0.09 17.17 -6.06
CA LEU A 27 1.16 16.95 -6.80
C LEU A 27 1.49 18.13 -7.73
N LYS A 28 0.52 18.60 -8.51
CA LYS A 28 0.69 19.77 -9.39
C LYS A 28 1.04 21.02 -8.61
N ALA A 29 0.39 21.24 -7.46
CA ALA A 29 0.65 22.40 -6.64
C ALA A 29 2.08 22.42 -6.08
N VAL A 30 2.56 21.32 -5.49
CA VAL A 30 3.94 21.28 -4.96
C VAL A 30 4.99 21.36 -6.07
N ALA A 31 4.74 20.74 -7.24
CA ALA A 31 5.66 20.81 -8.38
C ALA A 31 5.76 22.23 -8.95
N SER A 32 4.64 22.96 -9.06
CA SER A 32 4.59 24.32 -9.61
C SER A 32 5.42 25.37 -8.87
N GLN A 33 5.84 25.06 -7.64
CA GLN A 33 6.69 25.91 -6.82
C GLN A 33 8.19 25.60 -6.98
N THR A 34 8.53 24.71 -7.91
CA THR A 34 9.89 24.24 -8.19
C THR A 34 10.14 24.20 -9.71
N ASP A 35 11.33 23.79 -10.12
CA ASP A 35 11.66 23.51 -11.52
C ASP A 35 11.25 22.07 -11.94
N LEU A 36 10.33 21.43 -11.21
CA LEU A 36 9.83 20.08 -11.50
C LEU A 36 8.66 20.12 -12.49
N GLU A 37 8.83 19.47 -13.64
CA GLU A 37 7.75 19.23 -14.61
C GLU A 37 7.03 17.91 -14.28
N LEU A 38 5.70 17.93 -14.16
CA LEU A 38 4.88 16.73 -14.01
C LEU A 38 4.15 16.42 -15.32
N LYS A 39 4.45 15.27 -15.90
CA LYS A 39 3.72 14.70 -17.05
C LYS A 39 2.81 13.60 -16.54
N LEU A 40 1.54 13.66 -16.95
CA LEU A 40 0.52 12.74 -16.49
C LEU A 40 -0.10 12.05 -17.71
N THR A 41 -0.10 10.73 -17.71
CA THR A 41 -0.81 9.90 -18.68
C THR A 41 -1.86 9.10 -17.96
N GLU A 42 -3.14 9.35 -18.26
CA GLU A 42 -4.25 8.64 -17.62
C GLU A 42 -4.55 7.33 -18.36
N TYR A 43 -4.76 6.26 -17.59
CA TYR A 43 -5.17 4.95 -18.07
C TYR A 43 -6.51 4.56 -17.47
N THR A 44 -7.52 4.38 -18.32
CA THR A 44 -8.84 3.90 -17.92
C THR A 44 -8.83 2.38 -17.78
N LEU A 45 -8.63 1.89 -16.56
CA LEU A 45 -8.62 0.46 -16.21
C LEU A 45 -9.53 0.23 -15.00
N GLY A 46 -10.05 -0.99 -14.83
CA GLY A 46 -10.92 -1.34 -13.71
C GLY A 46 -12.16 -2.14 -14.13
N ALA A 47 -13.05 -2.38 -13.18
CA ALA A 47 -14.33 -3.04 -13.34
C ALA A 47 -15.21 -2.34 -14.39
N GLU A 48 -15.32 -1.01 -14.38
CA GLU A 48 -16.13 -0.28 -15.35
C GLU A 48 -15.56 -0.35 -16.77
N HIS A 49 -14.23 -0.31 -16.89
CA HIS A 49 -13.55 -0.52 -18.17
C HIS A 49 -13.86 -1.92 -18.71
N TRP A 50 -13.68 -2.95 -17.87
CA TRP A 50 -13.93 -4.34 -18.24
C TRP A 50 -15.39 -4.58 -18.66
N LEU A 51 -16.37 -4.01 -17.94
CA LEU A 51 -17.78 -4.12 -18.32
C LEU A 51 -18.09 -3.54 -19.71
N ARG A 52 -17.31 -2.53 -20.14
CA ARG A 52 -17.48 -1.87 -21.43
C ARG A 52 -16.73 -2.56 -22.57
N THR A 53 -15.53 -3.09 -22.31
CA THR A 53 -14.61 -3.56 -23.35
C THR A 53 -14.37 -5.07 -23.31
N GLY A 54 -14.57 -5.71 -22.16
CA GLY A 54 -14.14 -7.09 -21.88
C GLY A 54 -12.65 -7.22 -21.56
N GLU A 55 -11.91 -6.12 -21.55
CA GLU A 55 -10.46 -6.11 -21.35
C GLU A 55 -10.11 -5.79 -19.89
N THR A 56 -9.09 -6.44 -19.35
CA THR A 56 -8.56 -6.17 -18.00
C THR A 56 -7.34 -5.28 -18.08
N LEU A 57 -6.15 -5.87 -18.24
CA LEU A 57 -4.90 -5.16 -18.49
C LEU A 57 -4.23 -5.75 -19.75
N PRO A 58 -4.48 -5.15 -20.94
CA PRO A 58 -3.82 -5.56 -22.18
C PRO A 58 -2.30 -5.41 -22.10
N GLU A 59 -1.55 -6.25 -22.83
CA GLU A 59 -0.08 -6.28 -22.75
C GLU A 59 0.55 -4.98 -23.29
N GLU A 60 -0.04 -4.39 -24.32
CA GLU A 60 0.35 -3.09 -24.86
C GLU A 60 0.16 -1.96 -23.83
N THR A 61 -0.88 -2.05 -23.00
CA THR A 61 -1.14 -1.08 -21.94
C THR A 61 -0.11 -1.24 -20.81
N LEU A 62 0.18 -2.48 -20.40
CA LEU A 62 1.24 -2.76 -19.43
C LEU A 62 2.62 -2.32 -19.94
N ALA A 63 2.92 -2.53 -21.22
CA ALA A 63 4.17 -2.10 -21.84
C ALA A 63 4.31 -0.58 -21.85
N ALA A 64 3.21 0.15 -22.08
CA ALA A 64 3.18 1.60 -21.98
C ALA A 64 3.35 2.07 -20.53
N ILE A 65 2.62 1.48 -19.58
CA ILE A 65 2.75 1.77 -18.14
C ILE A 65 4.20 1.60 -17.68
N ARG A 66 4.90 0.55 -18.14
CA ARG A 66 6.31 0.28 -17.80
C ARG A 66 7.29 1.41 -18.19
N GLN A 67 6.91 2.32 -19.08
CA GLN A 67 7.78 3.43 -19.51
C GLN A 67 7.73 4.64 -18.57
N HIS A 68 6.78 4.69 -17.64
CA HIS A 68 6.66 5.81 -16.68
C HIS A 68 7.64 5.66 -15.51
N ASP A 69 7.87 6.75 -14.79
CA ASP A 69 8.73 6.77 -13.59
C ASP A 69 8.00 6.16 -12.38
N ALA A 70 6.69 6.39 -12.27
CA ALA A 70 5.84 5.84 -11.22
C ALA A 70 4.37 5.76 -11.66
N ILE A 71 3.60 5.00 -10.89
CA ILE A 71 2.15 4.85 -11.06
C ILE A 71 1.45 5.47 -9.85
N LEU A 72 0.52 6.39 -10.07
CA LEU A 72 -0.46 6.82 -9.09
C LEU A 72 -1.76 6.07 -9.35
N PHE A 73 -2.18 5.24 -8.40
CA PHE A 73 -3.32 4.33 -8.55
C PHE A 73 -4.39 4.66 -7.50
N GLY A 74 -5.66 4.62 -7.91
CA GLY A 74 -6.80 4.85 -7.02
C GLY A 74 -7.23 3.58 -6.33
N ALA A 75 -8.34 3.01 -6.77
CA ALA A 75 -8.82 1.73 -6.26
C ALA A 75 -9.54 0.98 -7.40
N VAL A 76 -9.56 -0.35 -7.34
CA VAL A 76 -10.31 -1.16 -8.31
C VAL A 76 -11.13 -2.21 -7.58
N GLY A 77 -12.21 -2.64 -8.21
CA GLY A 77 -13.05 -3.72 -7.68
C GLY A 77 -14.50 -3.58 -8.07
N ALA A 78 -15.16 -4.71 -8.23
CA ALA A 78 -16.59 -4.77 -8.50
C ALA A 78 -17.41 -4.36 -7.27
N ALA A 79 -18.64 -3.87 -7.49
CA ALA A 79 -19.56 -3.62 -6.39
C ALA A 79 -19.86 -4.91 -5.62
N PRO A 80 -19.98 -4.87 -4.28
CA PRO A 80 -20.35 -6.06 -3.50
C PRO A 80 -21.62 -6.71 -4.04
N GLY A 81 -21.54 -8.00 -4.37
CA GLY A 81 -22.66 -8.76 -4.92
C GLY A 81 -22.90 -8.59 -6.43
N ASP A 82 -22.07 -7.84 -7.15
CA ASP A 82 -22.15 -7.76 -8.60
C ASP A 82 -21.70 -9.07 -9.24
N THR A 83 -22.63 -9.76 -9.91
CA THR A 83 -22.38 -11.04 -10.57
C THR A 83 -22.00 -10.90 -12.04
N ARG A 84 -21.94 -9.67 -12.58
CA ARG A 84 -21.57 -9.43 -13.99
C ARG A 84 -20.07 -9.63 -14.20
N ILE A 85 -19.28 -9.40 -13.16
CA ILE A 85 -17.82 -9.57 -13.15
C ILE A 85 -17.50 -10.84 -12.37
N PRO A 86 -16.77 -11.80 -12.97
CA PRO A 86 -16.30 -12.97 -12.24
C PRO A 86 -15.49 -12.56 -10.99
N SER A 87 -15.77 -13.19 -9.86
CA SER A 87 -15.10 -12.89 -8.59
C SER A 87 -13.58 -13.07 -8.72
N GLY A 88 -12.82 -12.07 -8.25
CA GLY A 88 -11.36 -12.08 -8.30
C GLY A 88 -10.76 -11.73 -9.66
N LEU A 89 -11.56 -11.52 -10.71
CA LEU A 89 -11.03 -11.25 -12.05
C LEU A 89 -10.21 -9.95 -12.08
N ILE A 90 -10.77 -8.85 -11.58
CA ILE A 90 -10.10 -7.54 -11.58
C ILE A 90 -8.89 -7.56 -10.66
N GLU A 91 -9.01 -8.14 -9.47
CA GLU A 91 -7.93 -8.24 -8.52
C GLU A 91 -6.76 -9.07 -9.09
N ARG A 92 -7.05 -10.18 -9.78
CA ARG A 92 -6.01 -11.06 -10.34
C ARG A 92 -5.42 -10.55 -11.65
N GLU A 93 -6.26 -10.13 -12.58
CA GLU A 93 -5.83 -9.81 -13.95
C GLU A 93 -5.42 -8.35 -14.14
N LEU A 94 -5.73 -7.47 -13.19
CA LEU A 94 -5.25 -6.08 -13.19
C LEU A 94 -4.29 -5.84 -12.03
N LEU A 95 -4.75 -5.91 -10.77
CA LEU A 95 -3.95 -5.47 -9.62
C LEU A 95 -2.74 -6.39 -9.37
N LEU A 96 -2.96 -7.70 -9.22
CA LEU A 96 -1.87 -8.67 -9.03
C LEU A 96 -1.02 -8.79 -10.30
N LYS A 97 -1.62 -8.68 -11.49
CA LYS A 97 -0.86 -8.65 -12.75
C LYS A 97 0.11 -7.47 -12.78
N LEU A 98 -0.31 -6.25 -12.43
CA LEU A 98 0.59 -5.10 -12.29
C LEU A 98 1.72 -5.39 -11.30
N ARG A 99 1.37 -5.84 -10.08
CA ARG A 99 2.35 -6.11 -9.02
C ARG A 99 3.38 -7.14 -9.42
N PHE A 100 2.97 -8.25 -10.03
CA PHE A 100 3.89 -9.32 -10.43
C PHE A 100 4.68 -8.95 -11.69
N SER A 101 4.03 -8.38 -12.71
CA SER A 101 4.70 -8.04 -13.97
C SER A 101 5.66 -6.84 -13.89
N LEU A 102 5.53 -6.02 -12.84
CA LEU A 102 6.43 -4.91 -12.52
C LEU A 102 7.33 -5.22 -11.31
N ASP A 103 7.28 -6.46 -10.80
CA ASP A 103 8.11 -6.94 -9.69
C ASP A 103 8.04 -6.03 -8.44
N HIS A 104 6.82 -5.68 -8.03
CA HIS A 104 6.53 -4.89 -6.84
C HIS A 104 6.66 -5.72 -5.54
N TYR A 105 7.89 -6.15 -5.25
CA TYR A 105 8.15 -7.10 -4.16
C TYR A 105 8.08 -6.51 -2.75
N VAL A 106 8.13 -5.18 -2.61
CA VAL A 106 7.88 -4.50 -1.33
C VAL A 106 6.52 -3.82 -1.37
N ASN A 107 5.59 -4.29 -0.57
CA ASN A 107 4.35 -3.58 -0.26
C ASN A 107 4.56 -2.80 1.05
N LEU A 108 4.82 -1.50 0.92
CA LEU A 108 5.08 -0.56 2.00
C LEU A 108 3.76 0.04 2.51
N ARG A 109 3.54 -0.04 3.82
CA ARG A 109 2.30 0.39 4.48
C ARG A 109 2.60 1.12 5.80
N PRO A 110 2.89 2.43 5.76
CA PRO A 110 3.04 3.24 6.96
C PRO A 110 1.72 3.34 7.73
N SER A 111 1.81 3.33 9.07
CA SER A 111 0.67 3.38 9.96
C SER A 111 0.94 4.35 11.10
N LYS A 112 0.18 5.45 11.12
CA LYS A 112 0.36 6.55 12.07
C LYS A 112 -0.99 7.01 12.61
N LEU A 113 -1.11 7.09 13.93
CA LEU A 113 -2.24 7.75 14.57
C LEU A 113 -1.95 9.25 14.71
N TYR A 114 -2.54 10.05 13.83
CA TYR A 114 -2.34 11.49 13.81
C TYR A 114 -3.05 12.20 14.98
N PRO A 115 -2.50 13.32 15.48
CA PRO A 115 -3.19 14.16 16.45
C PRO A 115 -4.59 14.56 15.97
N GLY A 116 -5.60 14.39 16.81
CA GLY A 116 -7.01 14.69 16.48
C GLY A 116 -7.78 13.55 15.82
N VAL A 117 -7.12 12.45 15.45
CA VAL A 117 -7.78 11.23 14.96
C VAL A 117 -8.14 10.33 16.12
N SER A 118 -9.37 9.81 16.12
CA SER A 118 -9.80 8.84 17.12
C SER A 118 -9.39 7.43 16.71
N SER A 119 -8.70 6.73 17.61
CA SER A 119 -8.47 5.28 17.50
C SER A 119 -9.66 4.51 18.11
N PRO A 120 -10.00 3.30 17.62
CA PRO A 120 -10.91 2.41 18.32
C PRO A 120 -10.32 1.84 19.63
N LEU A 121 -9.01 1.98 19.86
CA LEU A 121 -8.36 1.52 21.08
C LEU A 121 -8.65 2.48 22.24
N ALA A 122 -8.90 1.94 23.43
CA ALA A 122 -9.16 2.75 24.63
C ALA A 122 -7.96 3.59 25.06
N ALA A 123 -6.74 3.07 24.86
CA ALA A 123 -5.49 3.75 25.15
C ALA A 123 -4.45 3.38 24.08
N PRO A 124 -4.51 4.00 22.88
CA PRO A 124 -3.69 3.61 21.73
C PRO A 124 -2.19 3.85 21.96
N GLY A 125 -1.81 4.73 22.89
CA GLY A 125 -0.42 5.16 23.04
C GLY A 125 0.09 5.83 21.76
N VAL A 126 1.36 5.62 21.45
CA VAL A 126 1.97 6.05 20.17
C VAL A 126 1.73 4.96 19.14
N VAL A 127 1.16 5.32 17.99
CA VAL A 127 1.08 4.45 16.81
C VAL A 127 1.85 5.15 15.71
N ASP A 128 3.05 4.66 15.41
CA ASP A 128 3.91 5.16 14.34
C ASP A 128 4.90 4.04 13.98
N PHE A 129 4.57 3.29 12.94
CA PHE A 129 5.38 2.19 12.42
C PHE A 129 5.07 1.94 10.94
N VAL A 130 5.91 1.14 10.27
CA VAL A 130 5.68 0.74 8.89
C VAL A 130 5.69 -0.77 8.74
N VAL A 131 4.74 -1.30 7.97
CA VAL A 131 4.76 -2.71 7.54
C VAL A 131 5.41 -2.80 6.16
N VAL A 132 6.42 -3.65 6.06
CA VAL A 132 7.12 -4.04 4.83
C VAL A 132 6.66 -5.45 4.50
N ARG A 133 5.62 -5.54 3.69
CA ARG A 133 4.99 -6.80 3.27
C ARG A 133 5.63 -7.31 2.00
N GLU A 134 5.94 -8.60 1.94
CA GLU A 134 6.35 -9.25 0.69
C GLU A 134 5.18 -9.24 -0.32
N GLY A 135 5.43 -8.77 -1.54
CA GLY A 135 4.37 -8.46 -2.51
C GLY A 135 4.20 -9.43 -3.69
N THR A 136 5.13 -10.37 -3.87
CA THR A 136 5.28 -11.16 -5.12
C THR A 136 5.27 -12.67 -4.93
N GLU A 137 5.25 -13.15 -3.69
CA GLU A 137 5.34 -14.56 -3.33
C GLU A 137 4.22 -14.97 -2.34
N GLY A 138 4.41 -16.09 -1.66
CA GLY A 138 3.47 -16.64 -0.69
C GLY A 138 2.32 -17.40 -1.34
N PRO A 139 1.15 -17.47 -0.69
CA PRO A 139 0.00 -18.19 -1.25
C PRO A 139 -0.67 -17.45 -2.42
N TYR A 140 -0.37 -16.16 -2.62
CA TYR A 140 -1.05 -15.32 -3.63
C TYR A 140 -0.51 -15.52 -5.05
N VAL A 141 0.61 -16.22 -5.22
CA VAL A 141 1.17 -16.54 -6.55
C VAL A 141 0.29 -17.47 -7.37
N GLY A 142 -0.72 -18.09 -6.76
CA GLY A 142 -1.67 -18.97 -7.44
C GLY A 142 -1.14 -20.37 -7.76
N ASN A 143 -0.10 -20.82 -7.04
CA ASN A 143 0.34 -22.21 -7.14
C ASN A 143 -0.64 -23.12 -6.39
N GLY A 144 -1.18 -24.13 -7.07
CA GLY A 144 -2.26 -24.95 -6.54
C GLY A 144 -3.23 -25.39 -7.63
N GLY A 145 -4.48 -25.64 -7.24
CA GLY A 145 -5.53 -26.06 -8.15
C GLY A 145 -6.64 -26.81 -7.45
N ALA A 146 -7.69 -27.17 -8.20
CA ALA A 146 -8.83 -27.91 -7.71
C ALA A 146 -9.11 -29.17 -8.54
N LEU A 147 -9.62 -30.21 -7.88
CA LEU A 147 -10.03 -31.47 -8.46
C LEU A 147 -11.48 -31.75 -8.08
N ARG A 148 -12.26 -32.34 -9.00
CA ARG A 148 -13.68 -32.72 -8.78
C ARG A 148 -14.56 -31.55 -8.34
N VAL A 149 -14.33 -30.38 -8.92
CA VAL A 149 -15.11 -29.16 -8.64
C VAL A 149 -16.60 -29.45 -8.83
N GLY A 150 -17.40 -29.14 -7.81
CA GLY A 150 -18.85 -29.32 -7.78
C GLY A 150 -19.32 -30.69 -7.26
N THR A 151 -18.43 -31.55 -6.73
CA THR A 151 -18.83 -32.83 -6.10
C THR A 151 -18.53 -32.85 -4.60
N GLY A 152 -19.07 -33.83 -3.86
CA GLY A 152 -18.80 -34.00 -2.43
C GLY A 152 -17.36 -34.41 -2.10
N GLU A 153 -16.58 -34.77 -3.12
CA GLU A 153 -15.17 -35.17 -3.05
C GLU A 153 -14.23 -34.08 -3.60
N GLU A 154 -14.70 -32.84 -3.67
CA GLU A 154 -13.91 -31.69 -4.13
C GLU A 154 -12.68 -31.48 -3.25
N ILE A 155 -11.54 -31.20 -3.90
CA ILE A 155 -10.27 -30.88 -3.26
C ILE A 155 -9.75 -29.60 -3.89
N ALA A 156 -9.40 -28.62 -3.07
CA ALA A 156 -8.68 -27.41 -3.47
C ALA A 156 -7.33 -27.34 -2.73
N THR A 157 -6.33 -26.80 -3.42
CA THR A 157 -5.00 -26.59 -2.85
C THR A 157 -4.51 -25.20 -3.21
N GLU A 158 -3.98 -24.50 -2.21
CA GLU A 158 -3.22 -23.26 -2.36
C GLU A 158 -1.87 -23.44 -1.66
N VAL A 159 -0.80 -23.41 -2.44
CA VAL A 159 0.56 -23.64 -1.96
C VAL A 159 1.26 -22.30 -1.75
N SER A 160 1.70 -22.04 -0.52
CA SER A 160 2.55 -20.89 -0.22
C SER A 160 3.97 -21.13 -0.74
N VAL A 161 4.33 -20.45 -1.83
CA VAL A 161 5.68 -20.54 -2.43
C VAL A 161 6.50 -19.36 -1.94
N ASN A 162 7.63 -19.64 -1.29
CA ASN A 162 8.56 -18.61 -0.82
C ASN A 162 9.95 -18.98 -1.33
N THR A 163 10.64 -18.03 -1.95
CA THR A 163 11.99 -18.21 -2.47
C THR A 163 13.01 -17.48 -1.60
N ALA A 164 14.23 -17.99 -1.52
CA ALA A 164 15.31 -17.28 -0.83
C ALA A 164 15.55 -15.90 -1.45
N PHE A 165 15.38 -15.79 -2.77
CA PHE A 165 15.52 -14.55 -3.52
C PHE A 165 14.50 -13.49 -3.07
N GLY A 166 13.20 -13.80 -3.09
CA GLY A 166 12.13 -12.87 -2.70
C GLY A 166 12.20 -12.45 -1.24
N VAL A 167 12.42 -13.43 -0.35
CA VAL A 167 12.56 -13.16 1.08
C VAL A 167 13.79 -12.29 1.38
N GLN A 168 14.93 -12.54 0.72
CA GLN A 168 16.16 -11.77 0.95
C GLN A 168 15.99 -10.28 0.61
N ARG A 169 15.37 -9.96 -0.52
CA ARG A 169 15.22 -8.58 -0.98
C ARG A 169 14.24 -7.76 -0.14
N VAL A 170 13.10 -8.33 0.27
CA VAL A 170 12.13 -7.64 1.15
C VAL A 170 12.70 -7.44 2.56
N VAL A 171 13.37 -8.46 3.12
CA VAL A 171 13.99 -8.36 4.45
C VAL A 171 15.10 -7.32 4.45
N ARG A 172 15.94 -7.28 3.40
CA ARG A 172 16.99 -6.27 3.27
C ARG A 172 16.43 -4.86 3.19
N ASP A 173 15.33 -4.65 2.46
CA ASP A 173 14.65 -3.36 2.44
C ASP A 173 14.15 -2.94 3.84
N ALA A 174 13.54 -3.88 4.57
CA ALA A 174 13.08 -3.62 5.93
C ALA A 174 14.21 -3.26 6.89
N PHE A 175 15.36 -3.94 6.79
CA PHE A 175 16.56 -3.58 7.57
C PHE A 175 17.08 -2.19 7.22
N ARG A 176 17.13 -1.80 5.93
CA ARG A 176 17.54 -0.44 5.53
C ARG A 176 16.65 0.62 6.17
N ARG A 177 15.33 0.39 6.17
CA ARG A 177 14.35 1.31 6.79
C ARG A 177 14.52 1.36 8.31
N ALA A 178 14.68 0.21 8.95
CA ALA A 178 14.92 0.17 10.39
C ALA A 178 16.25 0.87 10.74
N ALA A 179 17.31 0.70 9.96
CA ALA A 179 18.58 1.40 10.20
C ALA A 179 18.45 2.92 10.07
N GLN A 180 17.54 3.42 9.23
CA GLN A 180 17.25 4.84 9.04
C GLN A 180 16.27 5.40 10.08
N SER A 181 15.46 4.56 10.73
CA SER A 181 14.55 5.00 11.79
C SER A 181 15.34 5.42 13.04
N GLU A 182 14.75 6.32 13.83
CA GLU A 182 15.34 6.73 15.11
C GLU A 182 15.40 5.57 16.12
N ARG A 183 14.41 4.68 16.04
CA ARG A 183 14.21 3.58 16.99
C ARG A 183 15.02 2.33 16.66
N LYS A 184 15.50 2.21 15.42
CA LYS A 184 16.36 1.13 14.94
C LYS A 184 15.86 -0.25 15.32
N LYS A 185 14.56 -0.52 15.13
CA LYS A 185 13.94 -1.79 15.51
C LYS A 185 13.20 -2.44 14.34
N LEU A 186 13.54 -3.69 14.09
CA LEU A 186 12.84 -4.56 13.13
C LEU A 186 12.14 -5.68 13.88
N THR A 187 10.83 -5.86 13.64
CA THR A 187 10.08 -7.04 14.08
C THR A 187 9.74 -7.89 12.86
N TYR A 188 10.30 -9.10 12.75
CA TYR A 188 9.85 -10.02 11.71
C TYR A 188 8.69 -10.87 12.21
N VAL A 189 7.64 -10.99 11.40
CA VAL A 189 6.42 -11.72 11.77
C VAL A 189 6.27 -12.93 10.85
N HIS A 190 6.04 -14.10 11.45
CA HIS A 190 5.79 -15.35 10.72
C HIS A 190 5.16 -16.38 11.66
N LYS A 191 4.69 -17.53 11.18
CA LYS A 191 4.25 -18.66 12.02
C LYS A 191 5.19 -19.87 11.92
N HIS A 192 6.49 -19.67 12.15
CA HIS A 192 7.51 -20.70 11.86
C HIS A 192 7.46 -21.95 12.77
N ASN A 193 6.65 -21.94 13.83
CA ASN A 193 6.39 -23.12 14.65
C ASN A 193 5.40 -24.11 14.01
N VAL A 194 4.62 -23.67 13.00
CA VAL A 194 3.66 -24.49 12.26
C VAL A 194 4.03 -24.55 10.79
N LEU A 195 4.31 -23.39 10.17
CA LEU A 195 4.77 -23.27 8.78
C LEU A 195 6.29 -23.43 8.73
N VAL A 196 6.78 -24.64 9.02
CA VAL A 196 8.20 -24.89 9.27
C VAL A 196 9.08 -24.68 8.04
N TYR A 197 8.62 -25.00 6.83
CA TYR A 197 9.47 -24.87 5.62
C TYR A 197 9.71 -23.40 5.23
N SER A 198 8.63 -22.63 5.00
CA SER A 198 8.73 -21.19 4.72
C SER A 198 9.29 -20.46 5.94
N GLY A 199 8.81 -20.78 7.15
CA GLY A 199 9.24 -20.11 8.36
C GLY A 199 10.72 -20.29 8.68
N HIS A 200 11.30 -21.47 8.45
CA HIS A 200 12.75 -21.66 8.61
C HIS A 200 13.54 -20.96 7.50
N LEU A 201 13.02 -20.86 6.28
CA LEU A 201 13.63 -20.04 5.23
C LEU A 201 13.68 -18.56 5.66
N TRP A 202 12.54 -17.99 6.06
CA TRP A 202 12.44 -16.63 6.58
C TRP A 202 13.39 -16.38 7.75
N LYS A 203 13.38 -17.27 8.76
CA LYS A 203 14.26 -17.17 9.93
C LYS A 203 15.74 -17.12 9.52
N ARG A 204 16.21 -18.07 8.70
CA ARG A 204 17.62 -18.10 8.25
C ARG A 204 18.00 -16.84 7.48
N THR A 205 17.10 -16.35 6.62
CA THR A 205 17.35 -15.14 5.83
C THR A 205 17.43 -13.88 6.71
N VAL A 206 16.52 -13.72 7.67
CA VAL A 206 16.56 -12.60 8.64
C VAL A 206 17.82 -12.65 9.48
N GLU A 207 18.18 -13.82 10.03
CA GLU A 207 19.40 -13.99 10.84
C GLU A 207 20.68 -13.67 10.03
N ALA A 208 20.73 -14.08 8.76
CA ALA A 208 21.87 -13.78 7.90
C ALA A 208 22.01 -12.28 7.61
N ILE A 209 20.91 -11.59 7.30
CA ILE A 209 20.93 -10.15 7.00
C ILE A 209 21.15 -9.32 8.27
N ALA A 210 20.64 -9.75 9.43
CA ALA A 210 20.83 -9.06 10.71
C ALA A 210 22.31 -8.83 11.05
N ALA A 211 23.20 -9.75 10.65
CA ALA A 211 24.64 -9.61 10.84
C ALA A 211 25.25 -8.42 10.07
N GLU A 212 24.58 -7.92 9.03
CA GLU A 212 24.98 -6.75 8.25
C GLU A 212 24.49 -5.42 8.86
N TYR A 213 23.55 -5.47 9.82
CA TYR A 213 22.93 -4.30 10.47
C TYR A 213 23.01 -4.42 12.01
N PRO A 214 24.22 -4.43 12.61
CA PRO A 214 24.40 -4.64 14.04
C PRO A 214 23.75 -3.57 14.94
N GLU A 215 23.40 -2.41 14.37
CA GLU A 215 22.70 -1.32 15.04
C GLU A 215 21.17 -1.53 15.13
N VAL A 216 20.61 -2.49 14.39
CA VAL A 216 19.16 -2.75 14.35
C VAL A 216 18.80 -3.84 15.36
N ALA A 217 17.96 -3.51 16.34
CA ALA A 217 17.37 -4.47 17.25
C ALA A 217 16.35 -5.35 16.53
N VAL A 218 16.58 -6.67 16.48
CA VAL A 218 15.70 -7.64 15.83
C VAL A 218 14.79 -8.32 16.87
N ASP A 219 13.50 -8.26 16.61
CA ASP A 219 12.42 -8.90 17.38
C ASP A 219 11.69 -9.92 16.50
N TYR A 220 11.12 -10.97 17.10
CA TYR A 220 10.31 -11.98 16.42
C TYR A 220 8.95 -12.10 17.07
N LEU A 221 7.90 -12.17 16.25
CA LEU A 221 6.58 -12.55 16.72
C LEU A 221 5.92 -13.58 15.83
N HIS A 222 5.17 -14.48 16.47
CA HIS A 222 4.12 -15.20 15.78
C HIS A 222 3.02 -14.25 15.31
N VAL A 223 2.39 -14.51 14.16
CA VAL A 223 1.36 -13.61 13.60
C VAL A 223 0.18 -13.38 14.55
N ASP A 224 -0.23 -14.38 15.31
CA ASP A 224 -1.26 -14.27 16.35
C ASP A 224 -0.81 -13.41 17.55
N ALA A 225 0.46 -13.47 17.93
CA ALA A 225 0.99 -12.55 18.93
C ALA A 225 1.06 -11.12 18.36
N ALA A 226 1.51 -10.96 17.12
CA ALA A 226 1.59 -9.66 16.47
C ALA A 226 0.22 -8.97 16.39
N THR A 227 -0.85 -9.69 16.06
CA THR A 227 -2.22 -9.14 16.06
C THR A 227 -2.68 -8.71 17.45
N ILE A 228 -2.38 -9.49 18.50
CA ILE A 228 -2.66 -9.10 19.89
C ILE A 228 -1.91 -7.82 20.26
N PHE A 229 -0.62 -7.74 19.94
CA PHE A 229 0.20 -6.60 20.31
C PHE A 229 -0.12 -5.33 19.52
N LEU A 230 -0.58 -5.43 18.27
CA LEU A 230 -1.09 -4.27 17.54
C LEU A 230 -2.26 -3.58 18.28
N VAL A 231 -3.06 -4.35 19.01
CA VAL A 231 -4.20 -3.83 19.77
C VAL A 231 -3.81 -3.39 21.18
N THR A 232 -2.87 -4.10 21.82
CA THR A 232 -2.58 -3.94 23.25
C THR A 232 -1.35 -3.09 23.55
N ASP A 233 -0.38 -3.02 22.63
CA ASP A 233 0.86 -2.25 22.74
C ASP A 233 1.42 -1.92 21.35
N PRO A 234 0.73 -1.12 20.53
CA PRO A 234 1.20 -0.79 19.18
C PRO A 234 2.50 0.01 19.18
N ALA A 235 2.79 0.77 20.25
CA ALA A 235 3.99 1.57 20.42
C ALA A 235 5.28 0.74 20.36
N ARG A 236 5.21 -0.57 20.52
CA ARG A 236 6.38 -1.46 20.42
C ARG A 236 6.95 -1.62 19.02
N PHE A 237 6.16 -1.35 17.98
CA PHE A 237 6.53 -1.60 16.59
C PHE A 237 7.20 -0.37 16.00
N ASP A 238 8.15 -0.58 15.09
CA ASP A 238 8.86 0.46 14.35
C ASP A 238 8.89 0.08 12.86
N VAL A 239 9.62 -0.99 12.51
CA VAL A 239 9.48 -1.67 11.21
C VAL A 239 9.00 -3.09 11.42
N ILE A 240 7.92 -3.48 10.74
CA ILE A 240 7.44 -4.86 10.69
C ILE A 240 7.79 -5.43 9.31
N VAL A 241 8.37 -6.62 9.24
CA VAL A 241 8.57 -7.35 7.97
C VAL A 241 7.89 -8.71 8.02
N THR A 242 7.18 -9.08 6.95
CA THR A 242 6.37 -10.30 6.93
C THR A 242 6.07 -10.77 5.51
N ASP A 243 5.58 -12.01 5.39
CA ASP A 243 5.10 -12.56 4.12
C ASP A 243 3.83 -11.86 3.60
N ASN A 244 3.42 -12.25 2.39
CA ASN A 244 2.32 -11.61 1.69
C ASN A 244 0.98 -11.71 2.44
N LEU A 245 0.59 -12.91 2.90
CA LEU A 245 -0.71 -13.13 3.53
C LEU A 245 -0.80 -12.50 4.92
N PHE A 246 0.24 -12.66 5.76
CA PHE A 246 0.23 -12.04 7.08
C PHE A 246 0.35 -10.53 6.97
N GLY A 247 1.12 -10.02 6.00
CA GLY A 247 1.19 -8.60 5.70
C GLY A 247 -0.18 -8.02 5.40
N ASP A 248 -0.96 -8.67 4.54
CA ASP A 248 -2.34 -8.28 4.21
C ASP A 248 -3.18 -8.03 5.47
N ILE A 249 -3.22 -9.03 6.34
CA ILE A 249 -4.03 -9.01 7.57
C ILE A 249 -3.52 -7.94 8.55
N LEU A 250 -2.20 -7.87 8.74
CA LEU A 250 -1.61 -6.93 9.69
C LEU A 250 -1.78 -5.48 9.23
N THR A 251 -1.76 -5.21 7.92
CA THR A 251 -1.90 -3.85 7.39
C THR A 251 -3.31 -3.31 7.53
N ASP A 252 -4.33 -4.18 7.37
CA ASP A 252 -5.73 -3.80 7.64
C ASP A 252 -5.95 -3.53 9.13
N LEU A 253 -5.39 -4.36 10.01
CA LEU A 253 -5.46 -4.13 11.45
C LEU A 253 -4.72 -2.84 11.85
N ALA A 254 -3.54 -2.59 11.28
CA ALA A 254 -2.76 -1.37 11.51
C ALA A 254 -3.53 -0.11 11.06
N ALA A 255 -4.20 -0.17 9.90
CA ALA A 255 -5.06 0.90 9.43
C ALA A 255 -6.27 1.13 10.37
N ALA A 256 -6.91 0.06 10.84
CA ALA A 256 -8.04 0.15 11.76
C ALA A 256 -7.67 0.83 13.08
N ILE A 257 -6.54 0.46 13.70
CA ILE A 257 -6.10 1.07 14.97
C ILE A 257 -5.62 2.52 14.82
N SER A 258 -5.22 2.92 13.61
CA SER A 258 -4.70 4.26 13.29
C SER A 258 -5.79 5.28 12.92
N GLY A 259 -7.06 4.93 13.12
CA GLY A 259 -8.20 5.81 12.82
C GLY A 259 -8.94 5.50 11.53
N GLY A 260 -8.62 4.39 10.88
CA GLY A 260 -9.35 3.85 9.74
C GLY A 260 -8.56 3.89 8.42
N ILE A 261 -9.06 3.11 7.46
CA ILE A 261 -8.43 2.90 6.15
C ILE A 261 -8.34 4.17 5.28
N GLY A 262 -9.13 5.22 5.58
CA GLY A 262 -9.12 6.49 4.84
C GLY A 262 -7.84 7.33 5.01
N LEU A 263 -6.98 6.97 5.97
CA LEU A 263 -5.66 7.59 6.18
C LEU A 263 -4.49 6.67 5.80
N ALA A 264 -4.77 5.42 5.42
CA ALA A 264 -3.76 4.41 5.17
C ALA A 264 -3.19 4.55 3.75
N ALA A 265 -2.02 5.17 3.64
CA ALA A 265 -1.25 5.30 2.42
C ALA A 265 -0.41 4.06 2.14
N SER A 266 0.00 3.91 0.89
CA SER A 266 0.54 2.64 0.44
C SER A 266 1.45 2.77 -0.80
N GLY A 267 2.52 1.98 -0.83
CA GLY A 267 3.42 1.86 -1.99
C GLY A 267 3.74 0.40 -2.32
N ASN A 268 3.67 0.03 -3.59
CA ASN A 268 4.04 -1.27 -4.15
C ASN A 268 5.29 -1.04 -4.98
N LEU A 269 6.44 -1.40 -4.42
CA LEU A 269 7.71 -0.86 -4.84
C LEU A 269 8.50 -1.90 -5.64
N ASN A 270 8.92 -1.50 -6.83
CA ASN A 270 10.07 -2.11 -7.49
C ASN A 270 11.31 -1.38 -6.96
N MET A 271 11.93 -1.93 -5.91
CA MET A 271 13.07 -1.26 -5.27
C MET A 271 14.34 -1.27 -6.14
N ASP A 272 14.38 -2.10 -7.18
CA ASP A 272 15.49 -2.21 -8.14
C ASP A 272 15.41 -1.13 -9.24
N ARG A 273 14.31 -0.36 -9.28
CA ARG A 273 14.03 0.71 -10.25
C ARG A 273 14.06 0.26 -11.71
N SER A 274 13.83 -1.03 -11.97
CA SER A 274 13.74 -1.59 -13.32
C SER A 274 12.35 -1.42 -13.96
N ALA A 275 11.36 -1.06 -13.14
CA ALA A 275 9.98 -0.80 -13.52
C ALA A 275 9.40 0.27 -12.56
N PRO A 276 8.32 0.98 -12.94
CA PRO A 276 7.71 1.96 -12.07
C PRO A 276 7.10 1.31 -10.82
N SER A 277 7.32 1.94 -9.66
CA SER A 277 6.60 1.63 -8.44
C SER A 277 5.19 2.22 -8.47
N MET A 278 4.25 1.60 -7.76
CA MET A 278 2.84 2.00 -7.73
C MET A 278 2.40 2.48 -6.34
N PHE A 279 1.75 3.63 -6.26
CA PHE A 279 1.31 4.25 -5.02
C PHE A 279 -0.20 4.38 -5.01
N GLU A 280 -0.85 3.86 -3.97
CA GLU A 280 -2.31 3.73 -3.88
C GLU A 280 -2.78 3.87 -2.43
N PRO A 281 -4.01 4.33 -2.15
CA PRO A 281 -4.64 4.10 -0.85
C PRO A 281 -4.76 2.61 -0.52
N VAL A 282 -4.82 2.26 0.77
CA VAL A 282 -5.11 0.88 1.21
C VAL A 282 -6.58 0.50 1.00
N HIS A 283 -7.50 1.47 1.07
CA HIS A 283 -8.92 1.20 0.95
C HIS A 283 -9.32 0.70 -0.45
N GLY A 284 -10.41 -0.07 -0.53
CA GLY A 284 -11.02 -0.48 -1.81
C GLY A 284 -11.81 0.65 -2.50
N SER A 285 -12.61 0.27 -3.51
CA SER A 285 -13.37 1.20 -4.36
C SER A 285 -14.60 1.85 -3.69
N ALA A 286 -14.99 1.41 -2.49
CA ALA A 286 -16.16 1.91 -1.71
C ALA A 286 -17.38 2.32 -2.57
N PRO A 287 -18.00 1.37 -3.32
CA PRO A 287 -19.03 1.69 -4.32
C PRO A 287 -20.32 2.30 -3.75
N ASP A 288 -20.57 2.10 -2.45
CA ASP A 288 -21.71 2.64 -1.71
C ASP A 288 -21.66 4.17 -1.54
N ILE A 289 -20.46 4.78 -1.63
CA ILE A 289 -20.25 6.22 -1.51
C ILE A 289 -19.64 6.88 -2.77
N ALA A 290 -19.36 6.09 -3.81
CA ALA A 290 -18.81 6.58 -5.08
C ALA A 290 -19.71 7.65 -5.73
N GLY A 291 -19.08 8.73 -6.21
CA GLY A 291 -19.75 9.86 -6.87
C GLY A 291 -20.53 10.78 -5.92
N GLN A 292 -20.45 10.56 -4.61
CA GLN A 292 -21.16 11.35 -3.60
C GLN A 292 -20.26 12.37 -2.91
N GLN A 293 -18.97 12.44 -3.28
CA GLN A 293 -17.98 13.32 -2.65
C GLN A 293 -17.88 13.13 -1.13
N LYS A 294 -18.02 11.88 -0.66
CA LYS A 294 -17.93 11.51 0.76
C LYS A 294 -16.61 10.84 1.12
N ALA A 295 -15.83 10.42 0.13
CA ALA A 295 -14.54 9.78 0.36
C ALA A 295 -13.53 10.76 0.95
N ASP A 296 -12.69 10.29 1.86
CA ASP A 296 -11.58 11.07 2.39
C ASP A 296 -10.36 10.90 1.46
N PRO A 297 -9.84 11.95 0.80
CA PRO A 297 -8.73 11.83 -0.12
C PRO A 297 -7.36 11.73 0.57
N SER A 298 -7.29 11.80 1.91
CA SER A 298 -6.04 11.88 2.65
C SER A 298 -5.09 10.71 2.35
N ALA A 299 -5.58 9.46 2.28
CA ALA A 299 -4.76 8.30 1.93
C ALA A 299 -4.16 8.40 0.50
N ALA A 300 -4.91 8.91 -0.48
CA ALA A 300 -4.41 9.10 -1.83
C ALA A 300 -3.35 10.20 -1.88
N ILE A 301 -3.58 11.31 -1.17
CA ILE A 301 -2.63 12.42 -1.06
C ILE A 301 -1.34 11.98 -0.35
N LEU A 302 -1.44 11.23 0.75
CA LEU A 302 -0.28 10.68 1.45
C LEU A 302 0.46 9.62 0.60
N SER A 303 -0.25 8.86 -0.23
CA SER A 303 0.40 7.95 -1.19
C SER A 303 1.17 8.71 -2.26
N ALA A 304 0.71 9.89 -2.65
CA ALA A 304 1.46 10.80 -3.52
C ALA A 304 2.71 11.39 -2.82
N ALA A 305 2.67 11.58 -1.49
CA ALA A 305 3.88 11.93 -0.72
C ALA A 305 4.90 10.78 -0.75
N LEU A 306 4.47 9.54 -0.50
CA LEU A 306 5.31 8.34 -0.63
C LEU A 306 5.92 8.20 -2.04
N LEU A 307 5.16 8.56 -3.07
CA LEU A 307 5.63 8.59 -4.45
C LEU A 307 6.79 9.58 -4.61
N LEU A 308 6.64 10.81 -4.12
CA LEU A 308 7.68 11.83 -4.23
C LEU A 308 8.94 11.44 -3.43
N ASP A 309 8.78 10.92 -2.22
CA ASP A 309 9.91 10.42 -1.42
C ASP A 309 10.66 9.31 -2.18
N HIS A 310 9.92 8.34 -2.72
CA HIS A 310 10.49 7.28 -3.55
C HIS A 310 11.24 7.84 -4.77
N LEU A 311 10.75 8.89 -5.42
CA LEU A 311 11.42 9.52 -6.56
C LEU A 311 12.56 10.49 -6.17
N GLY A 312 12.96 10.52 -4.90
CA GLY A 312 14.07 11.34 -4.43
C GLY A 312 13.70 12.80 -4.21
N GLN A 313 12.43 13.08 -3.92
CA GLN A 313 11.88 14.41 -3.60
C GLN A 313 11.37 14.46 -2.14
N PRO A 314 12.19 14.14 -1.12
CA PRO A 314 11.74 14.02 0.27
C PRO A 314 11.24 15.34 0.85
N GLU A 315 11.79 16.48 0.41
CA GLU A 315 11.31 17.80 0.85
C GLU A 315 9.87 18.06 0.37
N LEU A 316 9.53 17.66 -0.86
CA LEU A 316 8.17 17.81 -1.38
C LEU A 316 7.20 16.83 -0.71
N ALA A 317 7.65 15.59 -0.45
CA ALA A 317 6.88 14.61 0.32
C ALA A 317 6.54 15.14 1.72
N ALA A 318 7.54 15.62 2.47
CA ALA A 318 7.38 16.15 3.81
C ALA A 318 6.42 17.36 3.87
N ARG A 319 6.40 18.19 2.83
CA ARG A 319 5.44 19.30 2.71
C ARG A 319 4.00 18.81 2.58
N ILE A 320 3.76 17.79 1.75
CA ILE A 320 2.43 17.18 1.61
C ILE A 320 2.00 16.56 2.94
N GLU A 321 2.88 15.77 3.57
CA GLU A 321 2.61 15.14 4.87
C GLU A 321 2.25 16.19 5.93
N THR A 322 3.06 17.24 6.06
CA THR A 322 2.80 18.34 7.01
C THR A 322 1.45 19.02 6.75
N ALA A 323 1.09 19.25 5.48
CA ALA A 323 -0.19 19.87 5.13
C ALA A 323 -1.39 18.96 5.45
N VAL A 324 -1.27 17.65 5.22
CA VAL A 324 -2.29 16.66 5.59
C VAL A 324 -2.41 16.56 7.12
N GLU A 325 -1.29 16.51 7.84
CA GLU A 325 -1.27 16.51 9.31
C GLU A 325 -1.97 17.75 9.89
N ALA A 326 -1.68 18.93 9.34
CA ALA A 326 -2.29 20.18 9.75
C ALA A 326 -3.78 20.27 9.41
N ASP A 327 -4.27 19.58 8.36
CA ASP A 327 -5.70 19.44 8.11
C ASP A 327 -6.37 18.52 9.13
N ILE A 328 -5.76 17.35 9.35
CA ILE A 328 -6.26 16.32 10.26
C ILE A 328 -6.38 16.86 11.69
N ALA A 329 -5.38 17.59 12.18
CA ALA A 329 -5.38 18.16 13.53
C ALA A 329 -6.58 19.11 13.78
N GLY A 330 -7.06 19.81 12.75
CA GLY A 330 -8.23 20.69 12.84
C GLY A 330 -9.58 20.01 12.53
N ARG A 331 -9.55 18.78 11.98
CA ARG A 331 -10.71 18.12 11.35
C ARG A 331 -11.92 18.00 12.27
N ALA A 332 -11.72 17.67 13.55
CA ALA A 332 -12.82 17.48 14.51
C ALA A 332 -13.69 18.74 14.69
N SER A 333 -13.09 19.94 14.54
CA SER A 333 -13.80 21.22 14.65
C SER A 333 -14.53 21.66 13.37
N LEU A 334 -14.24 21.03 12.24
CA LEU A 334 -14.70 21.48 10.91
C LEU A 334 -15.96 20.75 10.42
N GLY A 335 -16.41 19.72 11.14
CA GLY A 335 -17.57 18.91 10.75
C GLY A 335 -17.34 18.08 9.48
N GLN A 336 -18.43 17.62 8.87
CA GLN A 336 -18.38 16.83 7.64
C GLN A 336 -18.01 17.73 6.45
N ARG A 337 -17.04 17.27 5.65
CA ARG A 337 -16.55 17.97 4.45
C ARG A 337 -16.60 17.03 3.26
N THR A 338 -16.77 17.59 2.08
CA THR A 338 -16.69 16.81 0.84
C THR A 338 -15.25 16.43 0.51
N THR A 339 -15.06 15.44 -0.37
CA THR A 339 -13.75 15.03 -0.88
C THR A 339 -12.97 16.25 -1.41
N ALA A 340 -13.58 17.05 -2.29
CA ALA A 340 -12.97 18.26 -2.82
C ALA A 340 -12.63 19.32 -1.74
N GLN A 341 -13.52 19.52 -0.74
CA GLN A 341 -13.25 20.46 0.35
C GLN A 341 -12.05 20.05 1.20
N ILE A 342 -11.84 18.75 1.41
CA ILE A 342 -10.66 18.25 2.11
C ILE A 342 -9.40 18.53 1.28
N GLY A 343 -9.39 18.20 -0.01
CA GLY A 343 -8.22 18.48 -0.85
C GLY A 343 -7.93 19.97 -1.03
N ASP A 344 -8.95 20.84 -1.09
CA ASP A 344 -8.77 22.30 -1.07
C ASP A 344 -8.17 22.78 0.26
N ALA A 345 -8.60 22.20 1.38
CA ALA A 345 -8.08 22.53 2.71
C ALA A 345 -6.61 22.10 2.87
N VAL A 346 -6.22 20.95 2.32
CA VAL A 346 -4.83 20.49 2.27
C VAL A 346 -4.00 21.39 1.34
N LEU A 347 -4.52 21.71 0.15
CA LEU A 347 -3.86 22.61 -0.80
C LEU A 347 -3.54 23.96 -0.18
N ALA A 348 -4.48 24.56 0.56
CA ALA A 348 -4.28 25.83 1.26
C ALA A 348 -3.21 25.79 2.36
N ARG A 349 -2.79 24.60 2.80
CA ARG A 349 -1.77 24.38 3.84
C ARG A 349 -0.39 24.05 3.28
N LEU A 350 -0.24 23.90 1.96
CA LEU A 350 1.06 23.58 1.36
C LEU A 350 2.09 24.71 1.45
N GLY A 351 1.66 25.95 1.72
CA GLY A 351 2.50 27.15 1.71
C GLY A 351 2.34 27.90 0.41
#